data_AF-A0A485BII3-F1
#
_entry.id   AF-A0A485BII3-F1
#
_cell.length_a   1.000
_cell.length_b   1.000
_cell.length_c   1.000
_cell.angle_alpha   90.00
_cell.angle_beta   90.00
_cell.angle_gamma   90.00
#
_symmetry.space_group_name_H-M   'P 1'
#
loop_
_entity.id
_entity.type
_entity.pdbx_description
1 polymer ?
#
loop_
_entity_poly.entity_id
_entity_poly.type
_entity_poly.pdbx_seq_one_letter_code
_entity_poly.pdbx_strand_id
1 'polypeptide(L)' 'MQAVQYQGAATRIELKLAEGGRLLVSQANSDGAAALSAPQAGQRVLASWSRAAMVSPG' A
#
# COMPACT_ATOMS: atom_id res chain seq x y z
N MET A 1 6.23 3.02 6.28
CA MET A 1 5.86 1.66 5.84
C MET A 1 5.94 0.75 7.06
N GLN A 2 4.87 0.01 7.34
CA GLN A 2 4.79 -0.89 8.50
C GLN A 2 5.04 -2.36 8.11
N ALA A 3 4.39 -2.87 7.07
CA ALA A 3 4.64 -4.21 6.56
C ALA A 3 4.34 -4.36 5.06
N VAL A 4 5.02 -5.32 4.42
CA VAL A 4 4.77 -5.80 3.04
C VAL A 4 4.53 -7.30 3.12
N GLN A 5 3.43 -7.78 2.55
CA GLN A 5 3.11 -9.20 2.48
C GLN A 5 2.87 -9.64 1.04
N TYR A 6 3.58 -10.67 0.60
CA TYR A 6 3.41 -11.26 -0.73
C TYR A 6 2.39 -12.40 -0.66
N GLN A 7 1.28 -12.27 -1.40
CA GLN A 7 0.15 -13.20 -1.37
C GLN A 7 -0.20 -13.66 -2.79
N GLY A 8 0.63 -14.53 -3.37
CA GLY A 8 0.41 -15.09 -4.70
C GLY A 8 0.14 -14.01 -5.77
N ALA A 9 -1.14 -13.81 -6.10
CA ALA A 9 -1.62 -12.84 -7.07
C ALA A 9 -1.52 -11.36 -6.65
N ALA A 10 -1.25 -11.03 -5.38
CA ALA A 10 -1.15 -9.64 -4.93
C ALA A 10 -0.06 -9.42 -3.87
N THR A 11 0.42 -8.19 -3.78
CA THR A 11 1.26 -7.68 -2.71
C THR A 11 0.46 -6.70 -1.87
N ARG A 12 0.43 -6.93 -0.56
CA ARG A 12 -0.25 -6.07 0.42
C ARG A 12 0.77 -5.20 1.12
N ILE A 13 0.47 -3.90 1.19
CA ILE A 13 1.30 -2.90 1.85
C ILE A 13 0.47 -2.25 2.95
N GLU A 14 1.03 -2.21 4.15
CA GLU A 14 0.45 -1.54 5.31
C GLU A 14 1.28 -0.31 5.67
N LEU A 15 0.61 0.84 5.72
CA LEU A 15 1.20 2.12 6.11
C LEU A 15 0.57 2.60 7.41
N LYS A 16 1.41 2.91 8.41
CA LYS A 16 1.03 3.73 9.55
C LYS A 16 1.06 5.22 9.13
N LEU A 17 -0.05 5.91 9.34
CA LEU A 17 -0.20 7.35 9.13
C LEU A 17 0.19 8.12 10.40
N ALA A 18 0.45 9.42 10.28
CA ALA A 18 0.96 10.27 11.37
C ALA A 18 0.07 10.21 12.63
N GLU A 19 -1.25 10.26 12.46
CA GLU A 19 -2.24 10.25 13.54
C GLU A 19 -2.66 8.83 13.98
N GLY A 20 -1.82 7.82 13.74
CA GLY A 20 -2.08 6.42 14.14
C GLY A 20 -3.07 5.66 13.25
N GLY A 21 -3.70 6.33 12.28
CA GLY A 21 -4.48 5.68 11.23
C GLY A 21 -3.65 4.70 10.40
N ARG A 22 -4.33 3.81 9.68
CA ARG A 22 -3.70 2.84 8.77
C ARG A 22 -4.25 2.96 7.37
N LEU A 23 -3.36 2.92 6.38
CA LEU A 23 -3.71 2.73 4.98
C LEU A 23 -3.26 1.33 4.53
N LEU A 24 -4.20 0.58 3.97
CA LEU A 24 -3.97 -0.73 3.37
C LEU A 24 -4.03 -0.58 1.85
N VAL A 25 -2.95 -0.96 1.17
CA VAL A 25 -2.88 -0.96 -0.29
C VAL A 25 -2.70 -2.40 -0.75
N SER A 26 -3.50 -2.83 -1.73
CA SER A 26 -3.33 -4.12 -2.40
C SER A 26 -2.96 -3.86 -3.85
N GLN A 27 -1.82 -4.37 -4.28
CA GLN A 27 -1.33 -4.25 -5.64
C GLN A 27 -1.28 -5.62 -6.29
N ALA A 28 -1.90 -5.79 -7.47
CA ALA A 28 -1.81 -7.04 -8.22
C ALA A 28 -0.37 -7.30 -8.66
N ASN A 29 0.05 -8.57 -8.61
CA ASN A 29 1.36 -9.03 -9.08
C ASN A 29 1.33 -9.39 -10.57
N SER A 30 0.69 -8.56 -11.40
CA SER A 30 0.40 -8.87 -12.81
C SER A 30 1.64 -9.27 -13.61
N ASP A 31 2.77 -8.60 -13.35
CA ASP A 31 4.06 -8.86 -14.03
C ASP A 31 5.22 -9.08 -13.05
N GLY A 32 4.92 -9.32 -11.75
CA GLY A 32 5.92 -9.51 -10.68
C GLY A 32 6.77 -8.28 -10.32
N ALA A 33 6.88 -7.27 -11.18
CA ALA A 33 7.67 -6.06 -10.96
C ALA A 33 7.16 -5.17 -9.82
N ALA A 34 5.84 -5.21 -9.56
CA ALA A 34 5.19 -4.53 -8.45
C ALA A 34 5.77 -4.94 -7.08
N ALA A 35 5.99 -6.24 -6.90
CA ALA A 35 6.58 -6.80 -5.69
C ALA A 35 8.04 -6.34 -5.49
N LEU A 36 8.82 -6.28 -6.57
CA LEU A 36 10.24 -5.90 -6.52
C LEU A 36 10.45 -4.40 -6.22
N SER A 37 9.44 -3.57 -6.47
CA SER A 37 9.50 -2.11 -6.25
C SER A 37 8.92 -1.69 -4.90
N ALA A 38 8.55 -2.63 -4.03
CA ALA A 38 7.89 -2.33 -2.76
C ALA A 38 8.87 -1.63 -1.79
N PRO A 39 8.43 -0.54 -1.10
CA PRO A 39 9.22 0.12 -0.06
C PRO A 39 9.55 -0.81 1.11
N GLN A 40 10.67 -0.57 1.80
CA GLN A 40 11.16 -1.43 2.89
C GLN A 40 10.59 -1.05 4.27
N ALA A 41 10.56 -2.01 5.20
CA ALA A 41 10.02 -1.81 6.56
C ALA A 41 10.72 -0.65 7.27
N GLY A 42 9.95 0.21 7.92
CA GLY A 42 10.47 1.43 8.56
C GLY A 42 10.71 2.61 7.61
N GLN A 43 10.69 2.42 6.29
CA GLN A 43 10.86 3.53 5.35
C GLN A 43 9.69 4.52 5.44
N ARG A 44 9.99 5.82 5.53
CA ARG A 44 8.99 6.89 5.41
C ARG A 44 8.62 7.06 3.93
N VAL A 45 7.32 7.03 3.63
CA VAL A 45 6.80 7.13 2.26
C VAL A 45 5.68 8.14 2.21
N LEU A 46 5.51 8.78 1.04
CA LEU A 46 4.33 9.59 0.73
C LEU A 46 3.27 8.69 0.10
N ALA A 47 2.07 8.65 0.67
CA ALA A 47 0.92 8.04 0.03
C ALA A 47 0.14 9.11 -0.73
N SER A 48 -0.23 8.81 -1.97
CA SER A 48 -1.12 9.64 -2.78
C SER A 48 -2.05 8.75 -3.59
N TRP A 49 -3.25 9.24 -3.87
CA TRP A 49 -4.25 8.55 -4.67
C TRP A 49 -5.07 9.58 -5.44
N SER A 50 -5.70 9.15 -6.53
CA SER A 50 -6.64 9.99 -7.27
C SER A 50 -7.85 10.31 -6.41
N ARG A 51 -8.38 11.54 -6.51
CA ARG A 51 -9.66 11.90 -5.88
C ARG A 51 -10.79 10.97 -6.29
N ALA A 52 -10.77 10.42 -7.51
CA ALA A 52 -11.76 9.47 -8.00
C ALA A 52 -11.74 8.12 -7.26
N ALA A 53 -10.64 7.77 -6.57
CA ALA A 53 -10.56 6.55 -5.75
C ALA A 53 -11.18 6.76 -4.35
N MET A 54 -11.47 8.00 -3.95
CA MET A 54 -12.15 8.26 -2.68
C MET A 54 -13.65 8.09 -2.85
N VAL A 55 -14.23 7.24 -2.01
CA VAL A 55 -15.67 7.13 -1.85
C VAL A 55 -16.08 7.85 -0.57
N SER A 56 -17.15 8.63 -0.63
CA SER A 56 -17.78 9.13 0.60
C SER A 56 -18.50 7.96 1.25
N PRO A 57 -18.40 7.78 2.58
CA PRO A 57 -19.42 7.00 3.27
C PRO A 57 -20.78 7.67 2.98
N GLY A 58 -21.72 6.88 2.48
CA GLY A 58 -23.13 7.25 2.35
C GLY A 58 -23.87 7.04 3.66
#